data_AF-A0A372BS89-F1
#
_entry.id   AF-A0A372BS89-F1
#
_cell.length_a   1.000
_cell.length_b   1.000
_cell.length_c   1.000
_cell.angle_alpha   90.00
_cell.angle_beta   90.00
_cell.angle_gamma   90.00
#
_symmetry.space_group_name_H-M   'P 1'
#
loop_
_entity.id
_entity.type
_entity.pdbx_description
1 polymer ?
#
loop_
_entity_poly.entity_id
_entity_poly.type
_entity_poly.pdbx_seq_one_letter_code
_entity_poly.pdbx_strand_id
1 'polypeptide(L)'
;MQNSALKGLRKFFYNNLHNHDYETTVSRCINYFLVVLIIGNVAAVLLETVNDLYTSYRVWFDYFEVISIAIFSIEYLLRLWSIADRDTTQSAWKTRLNWMKSGEAIIDLMAILPAYLNFFVRIDLRMLRILRLLRLLKLTRYFISLQILLCVIKREKGSFQAVIFILIIMIIMTASGIYVVENKAQPEAFSSIPKSMWWAVVTLTTVGYGDVTPVTSLGKLLGALITILGVGIAALPAGILASGLANELNQRNQRLEQEFRELLQAQGIDILHDEIEIERVRQKVGLPKEQAHNLIIQIMREKVLEEEESAREKKCYCPHCGGRLTD
;
A
#
# COMPACT_ATOMS: atom_id res chain seq x y z
N MET A 1 28.23 21.49 -22.68
CA MET A 1 26.80 21.74 -22.97
C MET A 1 25.94 20.48 -23.06
N GLN A 2 26.38 19.38 -23.71
CA GLN A 2 25.59 18.12 -23.78
C GLN A 2 25.17 17.53 -22.42
N ASN A 3 26.00 17.66 -21.38
CA ASN A 3 25.68 17.13 -20.04
C ASN A 3 24.56 17.90 -19.29
N SER A 4 24.27 19.17 -19.62
CA SER A 4 23.19 19.90 -18.93
C SER A 4 21.81 19.58 -19.51
N ALA A 5 21.70 19.46 -20.84
CA ALA A 5 20.47 19.06 -21.50
C ALA A 5 20.05 17.64 -21.11
N LEU A 6 21.00 16.70 -21.06
CA LEU A 6 20.72 15.32 -20.65
C LEU A 6 20.28 15.23 -19.19
N LYS A 7 20.90 16.02 -18.29
CA LYS A 7 20.48 16.12 -16.88
C LYS A 7 19.08 16.74 -16.75
N GLY A 8 18.78 17.78 -17.53
CA GLY A 8 17.44 18.39 -17.58
C GLY A 8 16.37 17.38 -17.99
N LEU A 9 16.64 16.59 -19.03
CA LEU A 9 15.74 15.56 -19.52
C LEU A 9 15.54 14.44 -18.48
N ARG A 10 16.61 13.97 -17.83
CA ARG A 10 16.54 12.96 -16.76
C ARG A 10 15.71 13.45 -15.57
N LYS A 11 15.91 14.70 -15.15
CA LYS A 11 15.12 15.33 -14.07
C LYS A 11 13.65 15.46 -14.46
N PHE A 12 13.35 15.79 -15.71
CA PHE A 12 11.97 15.81 -16.22
C PHE A 12 11.30 14.43 -16.09
N PHE A 13 11.92 13.36 -16.59
CA PHE A 13 11.36 12.01 -16.48
C PHE A 13 11.30 11.52 -15.03
N TYR A 14 12.30 11.83 -14.20
CA TYR A 14 12.28 11.52 -12.78
C TYR A 14 11.06 12.17 -12.11
N ASN A 15 10.86 13.47 -12.33
CA ASN A 15 9.75 14.21 -11.74
C ASN A 15 8.40 13.67 -12.23
N ASN A 16 8.24 13.34 -13.51
CA ASN A 16 6.96 12.86 -14.03
C ASN A 16 6.68 11.37 -13.75
N LEU A 17 7.71 10.53 -13.54
CA LEU A 17 7.54 9.07 -13.41
C LEU A 17 7.79 8.52 -12.01
N HIS A 18 8.50 9.24 -11.13
CA HIS A 18 8.84 8.80 -9.77
C HIS A 18 8.31 9.72 -8.68
N ASN A 19 8.25 11.03 -8.92
CA ASN A 19 7.88 11.97 -7.89
C ASN A 19 6.36 12.03 -7.75
N HIS A 20 5.84 11.40 -6.70
CA HIS A 20 4.40 11.34 -6.43
C HIS A 20 3.84 12.71 -6.03
N ASP A 21 4.67 13.60 -5.49
CA ASP A 21 4.28 14.96 -5.10
C ASP A 21 4.34 15.96 -6.28
N TYR A 22 4.76 15.49 -7.46
CA TYR A 22 4.92 16.32 -8.66
C TYR A 22 3.67 16.27 -9.55
N GLU A 23 2.65 17.02 -9.17
CA GLU A 23 1.33 17.03 -9.82
C GLU A 23 1.20 18.02 -10.99
N THR A 24 2.09 17.92 -11.99
CA THR A 24 1.88 18.64 -13.24
C THR A 24 0.77 18.00 -14.08
N THR A 25 0.14 18.77 -14.97
CA THR A 25 -0.86 18.25 -15.92
C THR A 25 -0.29 17.10 -16.77
N VAL A 26 1.00 17.17 -17.11
CA VAL A 26 1.72 16.13 -17.87
C VAL A 26 1.85 14.84 -17.06
N SER A 27 2.33 14.94 -15.81
CA SER A 27 2.44 13.80 -14.89
C SER A 27 1.08 13.12 -14.70
N ARG A 28 0.01 13.90 -14.46
CA ARG A 28 -1.36 13.39 -14.34
C ARG A 28 -1.84 12.68 -15.60
N CYS A 29 -1.57 13.24 -16.78
CA CYS A 29 -1.94 12.63 -18.06
C CYS A 29 -1.22 11.28 -18.27
N ILE A 30 0.09 11.22 -18.00
CA ILE A 30 0.87 9.99 -18.11
C ILE A 30 0.33 8.92 -17.15
N ASN A 31 0.11 9.28 -15.88
CA ASN A 31 -0.40 8.36 -14.88
C ASN A 31 -1.81 7.84 -15.25
N TYR A 32 -2.71 8.73 -15.67
CA TYR A 32 -4.05 8.35 -16.10
C TYR A 32 -4.00 7.43 -17.33
N PHE A 33 -3.18 7.75 -18.32
CA PHE A 33 -2.97 6.91 -19.50
C PHE A 33 -2.49 5.51 -19.13
N LEU A 34 -1.50 5.39 -18.24
CA LEU A 34 -0.97 4.10 -17.80
C LEU A 34 -2.04 3.29 -17.02
N VAL A 35 -2.85 3.94 -16.19
CA VAL A 35 -3.97 3.29 -15.49
C VAL A 35 -5.01 2.77 -16.48
N VAL A 36 -5.43 3.60 -17.44
CA VAL A 36 -6.38 3.17 -18.50
C VAL A 36 -5.81 2.01 -19.31
N LEU A 37 -4.51 2.05 -19.64
CA LEU A 37 -3.84 0.97 -20.34
C LEU A 37 -3.85 -0.33 -19.52
N ILE A 38 -3.58 -0.28 -18.21
CA ILE A 38 -3.63 -1.45 -17.33
C ILE A 38 -5.05 -2.03 -17.28
N ILE A 39 -6.07 -1.19 -17.07
CA ILE A 39 -7.48 -1.60 -17.03
C ILE A 39 -7.88 -2.23 -18.38
N GLY A 40 -7.52 -1.61 -19.49
CA GLY A 40 -7.76 -2.13 -20.83
C GLY A 40 -7.12 -3.51 -21.06
N ASN A 41 -5.91 -3.73 -20.54
CA ASN A 41 -5.25 -5.04 -20.62
C ASN A 41 -5.94 -6.12 -19.78
N VAL A 42 -6.48 -5.75 -18.63
CA VAL A 42 -7.23 -6.68 -17.79
C VAL A 42 -8.53 -7.04 -18.48
N ALA A 43 -9.24 -6.05 -19.02
CA ALA A 43 -10.43 -6.28 -19.83
C ALA A 43 -10.12 -7.17 -21.04
N ALA A 44 -9.01 -6.95 -21.75
CA ALA A 44 -8.58 -7.80 -22.85
C ALA A 44 -8.38 -9.25 -22.41
N VAL A 45 -7.68 -9.50 -21.30
CA VAL A 45 -7.49 -10.86 -20.75
C VAL A 45 -8.83 -11.51 -20.40
N LEU A 46 -9.78 -10.76 -19.84
CA LEU A 46 -11.12 -11.27 -19.53
C LEU A 46 -11.89 -11.61 -20.82
N LEU A 47 -11.87 -10.74 -21.83
CA LEU A 47 -12.54 -10.99 -23.11
C LEU A 47 -11.89 -12.14 -23.90
N GLU A 48 -10.58 -12.32 -23.80
CA GLU A 48 -9.86 -13.48 -24.37
C GLU A 48 -10.31 -14.82 -23.80
N THR A 49 -10.96 -14.85 -22.63
CA THR A 49 -11.54 -16.09 -22.08
C THR A 49 -12.82 -16.51 -22.80
N VAL A 50 -13.48 -15.59 -23.52
CA VAL A 50 -14.67 -15.87 -24.33
C VAL A 50 -14.22 -16.27 -25.73
N ASN A 51 -14.34 -17.57 -26.07
CA ASN A 51 -13.82 -18.13 -27.33
C ASN A 51 -14.35 -17.44 -28.59
N ASP A 52 -15.63 -17.06 -28.62
CA ASP A 52 -16.25 -16.41 -29.78
C ASP A 52 -15.64 -15.03 -30.06
N LEU A 53 -15.35 -14.27 -29.00
CA LEU A 53 -14.68 -12.97 -29.10
C LEU A 53 -13.21 -13.13 -29.44
N TYR A 54 -12.52 -14.09 -28.80
CA TYR A 54 -11.11 -14.34 -29.05
C TYR A 54 -10.84 -14.75 -30.50
N THR A 55 -11.62 -15.68 -31.05
CA THR A 55 -11.45 -16.15 -32.42
C THR A 55 -11.73 -15.05 -33.45
N SER A 56 -12.73 -14.19 -33.19
CA SER A 56 -13.11 -13.09 -34.07
C SER A 56 -12.13 -11.91 -34.06
N TYR A 57 -11.52 -11.61 -32.91
CA TYR A 57 -10.68 -10.41 -32.72
C TYR A 57 -9.22 -10.73 -32.34
N ARG A 58 -8.77 -11.97 -32.54
CA ARG A 58 -7.44 -12.45 -32.15
C ARG A 58 -6.30 -11.48 -32.49
N VAL A 59 -6.28 -11.01 -33.73
CA VAL A 59 -5.23 -10.11 -34.24
C VAL A 59 -5.21 -8.79 -33.47
N TRP A 60 -6.38 -8.25 -33.10
CA TRP A 60 -6.48 -7.01 -32.32
C TRP A 60 -5.98 -7.20 -30.89
N PHE A 61 -6.29 -8.33 -30.25
CA PHE A 61 -5.76 -8.67 -28.94
C PHE A 61 -4.23 -8.81 -28.97
N ASP A 62 -3.69 -9.49 -29.97
CA ASP A 62 -2.24 -9.66 -30.13
C ASP A 62 -1.54 -8.29 -30.35
N TYR A 63 -2.08 -7.41 -31.19
CA TYR A 63 -1.55 -6.05 -31.37
C TYR A 63 -1.59 -5.22 -30.09
N PHE A 64 -2.73 -5.24 -29.40
CA PHE A 64 -2.90 -4.50 -28.15
C PHE A 64 -1.94 -4.99 -27.06
N GLU A 65 -1.74 -6.31 -26.96
CA GLU A 65 -0.75 -6.89 -26.08
C GLU A 65 0.66 -6.41 -26.41
N VAL A 66 1.11 -6.53 -27.66
CA VAL A 66 2.46 -6.11 -28.06
C VAL A 66 2.69 -4.62 -27.81
N ILE A 67 1.72 -3.76 -28.16
CA ILE A 67 1.81 -2.31 -27.93
C ILE A 67 1.91 -1.99 -26.44
N SER A 68 1.04 -2.60 -25.63
CA SER A 68 1.03 -2.35 -24.18
C SER A 68 2.30 -2.82 -23.49
N ILE A 69 2.85 -3.98 -23.87
CA ILE A 69 4.13 -4.47 -23.36
C ILE A 69 5.26 -3.52 -23.77
N ALA A 70 5.28 -3.06 -25.01
CA ALA A 70 6.28 -2.10 -25.47
C ALA A 70 6.23 -0.82 -24.62
N ILE A 71 5.04 -0.28 -24.36
CA ILE A 71 4.85 0.90 -23.50
C ILE A 71 5.36 0.64 -22.08
N PHE A 72 4.98 -0.47 -21.44
CA PHE A 72 5.41 -0.78 -20.08
C PHE A 72 6.91 -1.04 -19.98
N SER A 73 7.52 -1.65 -20.99
CA SER A 73 8.97 -1.85 -21.06
C SER A 73 9.71 -0.52 -21.23
N ILE A 74 9.22 0.37 -22.09
CA ILE A 74 9.77 1.72 -22.24
C ILE A 74 9.66 2.49 -20.93
N GLU A 75 8.50 2.44 -20.27
CA GLU A 75 8.29 3.05 -18.95
C GLU A 75 9.29 2.54 -17.91
N TYR A 76 9.49 1.21 -17.83
CA TYR A 76 10.45 0.60 -16.91
C TYR A 76 11.89 1.07 -17.18
N LEU A 77 12.30 1.10 -18.45
CA LEU A 77 13.62 1.56 -18.87
C LEU A 77 13.82 3.06 -18.60
N LEU A 78 12.82 3.90 -18.88
CA LEU A 78 12.85 5.33 -18.57
C LEU A 78 13.01 5.56 -17.08
N ARG A 79 12.32 4.76 -16.25
CA ARG A 79 12.47 4.84 -14.80
C ARG A 79 13.87 4.44 -14.34
N LEU A 80 14.39 3.31 -14.82
CA LEU A 80 15.75 2.85 -14.53
C LEU A 80 16.80 3.88 -14.97
N TRP A 81 16.56 4.60 -16.06
CA TRP A 81 17.45 5.63 -16.56
C TRP A 81 17.37 6.93 -15.73
N SER A 82 16.16 7.36 -15.35
CA SER A 82 15.93 8.60 -14.61
C SER A 82 16.36 8.54 -13.13
N ILE A 83 16.31 7.36 -12.50
CA ILE A 83 16.58 7.21 -11.05
C ILE A 83 18.02 7.53 -10.65
N ALA A 84 18.97 7.49 -11.58
CA ALA A 84 20.39 7.65 -11.27
C ALA A 84 20.78 9.05 -10.76
N ASP A 85 19.90 10.06 -10.83
CA ASP A 85 20.13 11.40 -10.28
C ASP A 85 19.41 11.64 -8.94
N ARG A 86 18.79 10.60 -8.34
CA ARG A 86 18.09 10.71 -7.04
C ARG A 86 19.04 11.00 -5.88
N ASP A 87 20.21 10.37 -5.88
CA ASP A 87 21.18 10.46 -4.80
C ASP A 87 22.56 10.71 -5.42
N THR A 88 23.07 11.94 -5.28
CA THR A 88 24.37 12.35 -5.79
C THR A 88 25.53 11.83 -4.94
N THR A 89 25.25 11.23 -3.78
CA THR A 89 26.29 10.71 -2.86
C THR A 89 26.80 9.33 -3.28
N GLN A 90 26.03 8.57 -4.08
CA GLN A 90 26.38 7.24 -4.56
C GLN A 90 26.63 7.21 -6.07
N SER A 91 27.40 6.22 -6.52
CA SER A 91 27.58 5.95 -7.95
C SER A 91 26.23 5.66 -8.63
N ALA A 92 25.99 6.28 -9.78
CA ALA A 92 24.75 6.14 -10.55
C ALA A 92 24.32 4.67 -10.78
N TRP A 93 25.28 3.78 -11.02
CA TRP A 93 25.01 2.35 -11.20
C TRP A 93 24.54 1.66 -9.93
N LYS A 94 25.08 2.03 -8.77
CA LYS A 94 24.66 1.49 -7.47
C LYS A 94 23.23 1.92 -7.15
N THR A 95 22.88 3.18 -7.44
CA THR A 95 21.52 3.71 -7.29
C THR A 95 20.51 2.95 -8.17
N ARG A 96 20.88 2.65 -9.43
CA ARG A 96 20.05 1.84 -10.33
C ARG A 96 19.82 0.43 -9.83
N LEU A 97 20.88 -0.27 -9.39
CA LEU A 97 20.78 -1.63 -8.87
C LEU A 97 19.96 -1.69 -7.58
N ASN A 98 20.12 -0.71 -6.69
CA ASN A 98 19.30 -0.60 -5.48
C ASN A 98 17.83 -0.38 -5.82
N TRP A 99 17.54 0.44 -6.84
CA TRP A 99 16.17 0.64 -7.32
C TRP A 99 15.58 -0.64 -7.93
N MET A 100 16.33 -1.40 -8.73
CA MET A 100 15.84 -2.67 -9.29
C MET A 100 15.45 -3.70 -8.22
N LYS A 101 16.06 -3.63 -7.03
CA LYS A 101 15.72 -4.47 -5.87
C LYS A 101 14.56 -3.92 -5.03
N SER A 102 14.04 -2.74 -5.35
CA SER A 102 12.88 -2.17 -4.69
C SER A 102 11.60 -2.91 -5.09
N GLY A 103 10.63 -3.01 -4.18
CA GLY A 103 9.35 -3.70 -4.45
C GLY A 103 8.60 -3.10 -5.64
N GLU A 104 8.68 -1.79 -5.80
CA GLU A 104 8.12 -1.05 -6.93
C GLU A 104 8.70 -1.48 -8.29
N ALA A 105 10.03 -1.63 -8.39
CA ALA A 105 10.67 -2.07 -9.63
C ALA A 105 10.41 -3.56 -9.91
N ILE A 106 10.30 -4.38 -8.86
CA ILE A 106 9.94 -5.80 -8.98
C ILE A 106 8.52 -5.93 -9.54
N ILE A 107 7.56 -5.13 -9.06
CA ILE A 107 6.19 -5.10 -9.59
C ILE A 107 6.18 -4.73 -11.08
N ASP A 108 6.92 -3.69 -11.46
CA ASP A 108 7.02 -3.27 -12.87
C ASP A 108 7.65 -4.37 -13.74
N LEU A 109 8.65 -5.09 -13.23
CA LEU A 109 9.26 -6.23 -13.91
C LEU A 109 8.28 -7.40 -14.05
N MET A 110 7.57 -7.77 -12.97
CA MET A 110 6.57 -8.84 -12.97
C MET A 110 5.43 -8.58 -13.97
N ALA A 111 5.10 -7.32 -14.24
CA ALA A 111 4.07 -6.94 -15.20
C ALA A 111 4.44 -7.24 -16.66
N ILE A 112 5.73 -7.09 -17.01
CA ILE A 112 6.23 -7.32 -18.37
C ILE A 112 6.81 -8.74 -18.56
N LEU A 113 7.22 -9.38 -17.45
CA LEU A 113 7.88 -10.68 -17.44
C LEU A 113 7.14 -11.79 -18.23
N PRO A 114 5.79 -11.95 -18.16
CA PRO A 114 5.10 -13.02 -18.86
C PRO A 114 5.31 -13.00 -20.37
N ALA A 115 5.42 -11.81 -20.97
CA ALA A 115 5.63 -11.63 -22.40
C ALA A 115 7.03 -12.07 -22.83
N TYR A 116 8.04 -11.70 -22.05
CA TYR A 116 9.43 -12.06 -22.33
C TYR A 116 9.72 -13.53 -22.04
N LEU A 117 9.09 -14.11 -21.01
CA LEU A 117 9.22 -15.54 -20.70
C LEU A 117 8.78 -16.44 -21.87
N ASN A 118 7.76 -16.02 -22.62
CA ASN A 118 7.28 -16.76 -23.80
C ASN A 118 8.36 -16.94 -24.89
N PHE A 119 9.35 -16.04 -24.93
CA PHE A 119 10.46 -16.15 -25.89
C PHE A 119 11.49 -17.21 -25.49
N PHE A 120 11.73 -17.39 -24.19
CA PHE A 120 12.78 -18.29 -23.67
C PHE A 120 12.26 -19.68 -23.32
N VAL A 121 11.00 -19.79 -22.85
CA VAL A 121 10.43 -21.04 -22.39
C VAL A 121 9.12 -21.28 -23.13
N ARG A 122 9.00 -22.44 -23.81
CA ARG A 122 7.74 -22.90 -24.41
C ARG A 122 6.81 -23.44 -23.33
N ILE A 123 6.40 -22.58 -22.40
CA ILE A 123 5.35 -22.88 -21.43
C ILE A 123 4.00 -22.85 -22.16
N ASP A 124 3.05 -23.66 -21.70
CA ASP A 124 1.68 -23.59 -22.20
C ASP A 124 1.16 -22.14 -22.09
N LEU A 125 0.80 -21.57 -23.25
CA LEU A 125 0.39 -20.18 -23.41
C LEU A 125 -0.80 -19.82 -22.50
N ARG A 126 -1.58 -20.83 -22.10
CA ARG A 126 -2.71 -20.67 -21.17
C ARG A 126 -2.26 -20.20 -19.78
N MET A 127 -1.20 -20.78 -19.22
CA MET A 127 -0.71 -20.41 -17.89
C MET A 127 -0.05 -19.03 -17.90
N LEU A 128 0.68 -18.71 -18.98
CA LEU A 128 1.26 -17.38 -19.18
C LEU A 128 0.19 -16.29 -19.29
N ARG A 129 -1.00 -16.61 -19.84
CA ARG A 129 -2.12 -15.67 -19.93
C ARG A 129 -2.60 -15.19 -18.57
N ILE A 130 -2.69 -16.09 -17.58
CA ILE A 130 -3.08 -15.71 -16.20
C ILE A 130 -2.00 -14.83 -15.56
N LEU A 131 -0.72 -15.12 -15.80
CA LEU A 131 0.38 -14.29 -15.30
C LEU A 131 0.34 -12.86 -15.86
N ARG A 132 -0.33 -12.61 -17.00
CA ARG A 132 -0.55 -11.24 -17.51
C ARG A 132 -1.32 -10.38 -16.50
N LEU A 133 -2.17 -10.98 -15.65
CA LEU A 133 -2.88 -10.28 -14.57
C LEU A 133 -1.93 -9.70 -13.51
N LEU A 134 -0.67 -10.16 -13.41
CA LEU A 134 0.33 -9.54 -12.55
C LEU A 134 0.56 -8.06 -12.88
N ARG A 135 0.25 -7.60 -14.10
CA ARG A 135 0.29 -6.17 -14.45
C ARG A 135 -0.70 -5.32 -13.64
N LEU A 136 -1.75 -5.91 -13.07
CA LEU A 136 -2.64 -5.23 -12.11
C LEU A 136 -1.89 -4.71 -10.90
N LEU A 137 -0.81 -5.39 -10.49
CA LEU A 137 0.02 -4.96 -9.37
C LEU A 137 0.63 -3.58 -9.62
N LYS A 138 0.81 -3.14 -10.88
CA LYS A 138 1.26 -1.78 -11.20
C LYS A 138 0.29 -0.70 -10.73
N LEU A 139 -1.00 -1.01 -10.56
CA LEU A 139 -1.98 -0.06 -10.02
C LEU A 139 -1.59 0.43 -8.61
N THR A 140 -0.86 -0.37 -7.84
CA THR A 140 -0.41 0.02 -6.50
C THR A 140 0.42 1.30 -6.52
N ARG A 141 1.12 1.60 -7.63
CA ARG A 141 1.87 2.85 -7.79
C ARG A 141 0.97 4.06 -7.99
N TYR A 142 -0.12 3.92 -8.72
CA TYR A 142 -0.97 5.05 -9.10
C TYR A 142 -2.00 5.40 -8.02
N PHE A 143 -2.29 4.46 -7.11
CA PHE A 143 -3.21 4.69 -5.99
C PHE A 143 -2.45 4.77 -4.67
N ILE A 144 -2.39 5.98 -4.10
CA ILE A 144 -1.77 6.26 -2.78
C ILE A 144 -2.32 5.31 -1.71
N SER A 145 -3.62 5.01 -1.70
CA SER A 145 -4.25 4.12 -0.72
C SER A 145 -3.66 2.70 -0.74
N LEU A 146 -3.33 2.17 -1.93
CA LEU A 146 -2.70 0.86 -2.06
C LEU A 146 -1.24 0.89 -1.57
N GLN A 147 -0.52 1.99 -1.79
CA GLN A 147 0.84 2.17 -1.26
C GLN A 147 0.84 2.19 0.26
N ILE A 148 -0.10 2.92 0.87
CA ILE A 148 -0.26 2.95 2.33
C ILE A 148 -0.55 1.54 2.84
N LEU A 149 -1.46 0.80 2.20
CA LEU A 149 -1.75 -0.59 2.57
C LEU A 149 -0.51 -1.48 2.52
N LEU A 150 0.30 -1.39 1.45
CA LEU A 150 1.54 -2.16 1.34
C LEU A 150 2.58 -1.75 2.39
N CYS A 151 2.62 -0.45 2.74
CA CYS A 151 3.47 0.06 3.81
C CYS A 151 3.08 -0.57 5.15
N VAL A 152 1.78 -0.59 5.46
CA VAL A 152 1.23 -1.20 6.67
C VAL A 152 1.56 -2.69 6.72
N ILE A 153 1.34 -3.44 5.63
CA ILE A 153 1.69 -4.87 5.56
C ILE A 153 3.19 -5.09 5.82
N LYS A 154 4.05 -4.25 5.23
CA LYS A 154 5.50 -4.34 5.44
C LYS A 154 5.90 -4.04 6.89
N ARG A 155 5.25 -3.05 7.51
CA ARG A 155 5.48 -2.64 8.89
C ARG A 155 5.00 -3.69 9.88
N GLU A 156 3.82 -4.26 9.63
CA GLU A 156 3.16 -5.29 10.46
C GLU A 156 3.55 -6.72 10.09
N LYS A 157 4.62 -6.92 9.31
CA LYS A 157 5.05 -8.24 8.84
C LYS A 157 5.22 -9.26 9.97
N GLY A 158 5.75 -8.82 11.12
CA GLY A 158 5.92 -9.68 12.30
C GLY A 158 4.58 -10.20 12.85
N SER A 159 3.61 -9.31 12.99
CA SER A 159 2.24 -9.60 13.44
C SER A 159 1.55 -10.60 12.50
N PHE A 160 1.64 -10.35 11.19
CA PHE A 160 1.11 -11.26 10.16
C PHE A 160 1.78 -12.64 10.17
N GLN A 161 3.11 -12.69 10.32
CA GLN A 161 3.85 -13.94 10.39
C GLN A 161 3.39 -14.78 11.60
N ALA A 162 3.18 -14.15 12.76
CA ALA A 162 2.66 -14.82 13.95
C ALA A 162 1.24 -15.38 13.72
N VAL A 163 0.34 -14.59 13.12
CA VAL A 163 -1.04 -15.04 12.84
C VAL A 163 -1.06 -16.21 11.86
N ILE A 164 -0.29 -16.13 10.76
CA ILE A 164 -0.20 -17.23 9.78
C ILE A 164 0.37 -18.49 10.44
N PHE A 165 1.38 -18.34 11.29
CA PHE A 165 1.98 -19.47 12.01
C PHE A 165 0.97 -20.14 12.95
N ILE A 166 0.23 -19.36 13.74
CA ILE A 166 -0.84 -19.87 14.62
C ILE A 166 -1.94 -20.55 13.79
N LEU A 167 -2.34 -19.95 12.66
CA LEU A 167 -3.36 -20.51 11.78
C LEU A 167 -2.94 -21.88 11.21
N ILE A 168 -1.69 -22.03 10.77
CA ILE A 168 -1.17 -23.32 10.26
C ILE A 168 -1.22 -24.39 11.35
N ILE A 169 -0.77 -24.07 12.57
CA ILE A 169 -0.83 -25.00 13.70
C ILE A 169 -2.27 -25.42 13.97
N MET A 170 -3.19 -24.45 14.03
CA MET A 170 -4.61 -24.69 14.28
C MET A 170 -5.25 -25.55 13.20
N ILE A 171 -4.93 -25.33 11.91
CA ILE A 171 -5.40 -26.16 10.80
C ILE A 171 -4.94 -27.60 10.99
N ILE A 172 -3.65 -27.82 11.30
CA ILE A 172 -3.10 -29.18 11.46
C ILE A 172 -3.72 -29.88 12.67
N MET A 173 -3.86 -29.19 13.81
CA MET A 173 -4.48 -29.73 15.02
C MET A 173 -5.95 -30.07 14.78
N THR A 174 -6.70 -29.17 14.14
CA THR A 174 -8.11 -29.35 13.79
C THR A 174 -8.30 -30.53 12.84
N ALA A 175 -7.50 -30.60 11.77
CA ALA A 175 -7.56 -31.66 10.77
C ALA A 175 -7.23 -33.04 11.39
N SER A 176 -6.25 -33.08 12.29
CA SER A 176 -5.87 -34.31 13.01
C SER A 176 -6.96 -34.74 13.99
N GLY A 177 -7.51 -33.81 14.77
CA GLY A 177 -8.58 -34.09 15.72
C GLY A 177 -9.86 -34.58 15.04
N ILE A 178 -10.30 -33.90 13.99
CA ILE A 178 -11.51 -34.30 13.27
C ILE A 178 -11.32 -35.62 12.52
N TYR A 179 -10.13 -35.87 11.97
CA TYR A 179 -9.79 -37.15 11.34
C TYR A 179 -9.98 -38.30 12.33
N VAL A 180 -9.41 -38.20 13.54
CA VAL A 180 -9.52 -39.27 14.55
C VAL A 180 -10.97 -39.57 14.91
N VAL A 181 -11.82 -38.56 14.97
CA VAL A 181 -13.21 -38.68 15.44
C VAL A 181 -14.17 -39.08 14.33
N GLU A 182 -13.98 -38.57 13.11
CA GLU A 182 -14.93 -38.74 12.00
C GLU A 182 -14.50 -39.79 10.98
N ASN A 183 -13.22 -40.20 10.91
CA ASN A 183 -12.74 -41.13 9.88
C ASN A 183 -13.54 -42.44 9.81
N LYS A 184 -13.93 -43.01 10.96
CA LYS A 184 -14.72 -44.25 10.99
C LYS A 184 -16.16 -44.05 10.51
N ALA A 185 -16.76 -42.90 10.79
CA ALA A 185 -18.14 -42.60 10.41
C ALA A 185 -18.25 -42.10 8.96
N GLN A 186 -17.20 -41.41 8.48
CA GLN A 186 -17.13 -40.77 7.17
C GLN A 186 -15.75 -40.99 6.53
N PRO A 187 -15.41 -42.23 6.16
CA PRO A 187 -14.09 -42.58 5.64
C PRO A 187 -13.78 -41.93 4.29
N GLU A 188 -14.80 -41.59 3.51
CA GLU A 188 -14.61 -40.86 2.25
C GLU A 188 -14.29 -39.38 2.47
N ALA A 189 -14.98 -38.71 3.40
CA ALA A 189 -14.81 -37.29 3.63
C ALA A 189 -13.54 -36.99 4.46
N PHE A 190 -13.31 -37.77 5.52
CA PHE A 190 -12.16 -37.63 6.43
C PHE A 190 -11.18 -38.80 6.27
N SER A 191 -10.76 -39.08 5.04
CA SER A 191 -9.93 -40.25 4.71
C SER A 191 -8.47 -40.14 5.18
N SER A 192 -7.95 -38.93 5.33
CA SER A 192 -6.57 -38.64 5.74
C SER A 192 -6.48 -37.24 6.33
N ILE A 193 -5.44 -36.97 7.13
CA ILE A 193 -5.23 -35.63 7.71
C ILE A 193 -5.19 -34.53 6.62
N PRO A 194 -4.46 -34.67 5.51
CA PRO A 194 -4.47 -33.66 4.44
C PRO A 194 -5.86 -33.44 3.82
N LYS A 195 -6.68 -34.49 3.71
CA LYS A 195 -8.06 -34.32 3.22
C LYS A 195 -8.92 -33.58 4.23
N SER A 196 -8.77 -33.90 5.52
CA SER A 196 -9.42 -33.19 6.62
C SER A 196 -8.98 -31.73 6.77
N MET A 197 -7.79 -31.36 6.26
CA MET A 197 -7.33 -29.96 6.25
C MET A 197 -8.23 -29.05 5.42
N TRP A 198 -8.88 -29.56 4.37
CA TRP A 198 -9.86 -28.77 3.60
C TRP A 198 -11.00 -28.28 4.50
N TRP A 199 -11.62 -29.20 5.24
CA TRP A 199 -12.66 -28.87 6.21
C TRP A 199 -12.15 -27.92 7.29
N ALA A 200 -10.94 -28.16 7.81
CA ALA A 200 -10.33 -27.30 8.82
C ALA A 200 -10.10 -25.86 8.31
N VAL A 201 -9.60 -25.69 7.09
CA VAL A 201 -9.40 -24.38 6.46
C VAL A 201 -10.72 -23.67 6.28
N VAL A 202 -11.71 -24.33 5.66
CA VAL A 202 -13.03 -23.75 5.37
C VAL A 202 -13.76 -23.36 6.66
N THR A 203 -13.61 -24.14 7.73
CA THR A 203 -14.24 -23.88 9.03
C THR A 203 -13.51 -22.78 9.81
N LEU A 204 -12.18 -22.86 9.94
CA LEU A 204 -11.38 -21.86 10.68
C LEU A 204 -11.38 -20.49 10.00
N THR A 205 -11.54 -20.44 8.68
CA THR A 205 -11.67 -19.19 7.92
C THR A 205 -13.11 -18.68 7.81
N THR A 206 -14.07 -19.34 8.49
CA THR A 206 -15.49 -18.96 8.55
C THR A 206 -16.21 -18.97 7.20
N VAL A 207 -15.67 -19.65 6.18
CA VAL A 207 -16.30 -19.79 4.85
C VAL A 207 -17.47 -20.76 4.91
N GLY A 208 -17.26 -21.95 5.49
CA GLY A 208 -18.33 -22.91 5.76
C GLY A 208 -19.17 -23.34 4.54
N TYR A 209 -18.55 -23.86 3.48
CA TYR A 209 -19.28 -24.32 2.28
C TYR A 209 -20.36 -25.38 2.56
N GLY A 210 -20.20 -26.17 3.63
CA GLY A 210 -21.15 -27.22 4.02
C GLY A 210 -21.07 -28.49 3.17
N ASP A 211 -20.05 -28.62 2.33
CA ASP A 211 -19.75 -29.80 1.51
C ASP A 211 -19.30 -31.01 2.34
N VAL A 212 -18.60 -30.76 3.46
CA VAL A 212 -18.21 -31.76 4.45
C VAL A 212 -18.52 -31.23 5.85
N THR A 213 -19.15 -32.05 6.70
CA THR A 213 -19.43 -31.67 8.10
C THR A 213 -19.33 -32.89 9.02
N PRO A 214 -18.92 -32.73 10.29
CA PRO A 214 -18.92 -33.83 11.24
C PRO A 214 -20.32 -34.34 11.54
N VAL A 215 -20.51 -35.66 11.52
CA VAL A 215 -21.80 -36.30 11.80
C VAL A 215 -21.84 -36.90 13.21
N THR A 216 -20.69 -37.25 13.79
CA THR A 216 -20.62 -37.82 15.13
C THR A 216 -20.86 -36.77 16.21
N SER A 217 -21.39 -37.18 17.37
CA SER A 217 -21.61 -36.27 18.49
C SER A 217 -20.32 -35.60 18.98
N LEU A 218 -19.22 -36.36 19.03
CA LEU A 218 -17.92 -35.86 19.44
C LEU A 218 -17.33 -34.90 18.39
N GLY A 219 -17.50 -35.21 17.09
CA GLY A 219 -17.04 -34.35 16.01
C GLY A 219 -17.81 -33.03 15.95
N LYS A 220 -19.12 -33.05 16.24
CA LYS A 220 -19.95 -31.84 16.37
C LYS A 220 -19.51 -30.96 17.54
N LEU A 221 -19.21 -31.57 18.70
CA LEU A 221 -18.69 -30.85 19.87
C LEU A 221 -17.33 -30.19 19.54
N LEU A 222 -16.42 -30.96 18.94
CA LEU A 222 -15.10 -30.49 18.52
C LEU A 222 -15.23 -29.36 17.48
N GLY A 223 -16.09 -29.55 16.47
CA GLY A 223 -16.38 -28.55 15.44
C GLY A 223 -16.97 -27.26 16.00
N ALA A 224 -17.85 -27.34 17.00
CA ALA A 224 -18.39 -26.15 17.67
C ALA A 224 -17.28 -25.34 18.36
N LEU A 225 -16.39 -26.00 19.11
CA LEU A 225 -15.25 -25.35 19.76
C LEU A 225 -14.28 -24.72 18.74
N ILE A 226 -13.97 -25.45 17.68
CA ILE A 226 -13.09 -24.97 16.60
C ILE A 226 -13.70 -23.76 15.88
N THR A 227 -15.02 -23.76 15.66
CA THR A 227 -15.69 -22.63 14.99
C THR A 227 -15.56 -21.36 15.81
N ILE A 228 -15.73 -21.43 17.14
CA ILE A 228 -15.54 -20.28 18.04
C ILE A 228 -14.09 -19.76 17.97
N LEU A 229 -13.11 -20.67 18.01
CA LEU A 229 -11.69 -20.31 17.89
C LEU A 229 -11.35 -19.74 16.50
N GLY A 230 -11.97 -20.28 15.45
CA GLY A 230 -11.78 -19.87 14.06
C GLY A 230 -12.18 -18.42 13.84
N VAL A 231 -13.35 -18.00 14.34
CA VAL A 231 -13.81 -16.60 14.26
C VAL A 231 -12.78 -15.66 14.89
N GLY A 232 -12.23 -16.01 16.05
CA GLY A 232 -11.21 -15.20 16.72
C GLY A 232 -9.93 -15.03 15.89
N ILE A 233 -9.42 -16.12 15.30
CA ILE A 233 -8.18 -16.09 14.51
C ILE A 233 -8.40 -15.37 13.17
N ALA A 234 -9.53 -15.62 12.51
CA ALA A 234 -9.89 -15.00 11.23
C ALA A 234 -10.03 -13.47 11.35
N ALA A 235 -10.39 -12.95 12.53
CA ALA A 235 -10.49 -11.51 12.78
C ALA A 235 -9.11 -10.82 12.94
N LEU A 236 -8.04 -11.55 13.29
CA LEU A 236 -6.73 -10.95 13.59
C LEU A 236 -6.09 -10.20 12.40
N PRO A 237 -6.02 -10.76 11.17
CA PRO A 237 -5.45 -10.04 10.03
C PRO A 237 -6.18 -8.74 9.73
N ALA A 238 -7.51 -8.75 9.81
CA ALA A 238 -8.33 -7.57 9.60
C ALA A 238 -8.07 -6.51 10.68
N GLY A 239 -7.99 -6.93 11.96
CA GLY A 239 -7.67 -6.04 13.08
C GLY A 239 -6.28 -5.41 12.98
N ILE A 240 -5.26 -6.19 12.60
CA ILE A 240 -3.88 -5.71 12.38
C ILE A 240 -3.83 -4.70 11.24
N LEU A 241 -4.53 -4.96 10.13
CA LEU A 241 -4.59 -4.02 9.01
C LEU A 241 -5.32 -2.72 9.38
N ALA A 242 -6.45 -2.83 10.08
CA ALA A 242 -7.23 -1.68 10.47
C ALA A 242 -6.45 -0.76 11.42
N SER A 243 -5.82 -1.33 12.46
CA SER A 243 -5.00 -0.58 13.41
C SER A 243 -3.75 0.00 12.74
N GLY A 244 -3.09 -0.78 11.87
CA GLY A 244 -1.92 -0.33 11.13
C GLY A 244 -2.24 0.81 10.17
N LEU A 245 -3.36 0.74 9.44
CA LEU A 245 -3.83 1.79 8.55
C LEU A 245 -4.20 3.06 9.32
N ALA A 246 -4.94 2.93 10.43
CA ALA A 246 -5.27 4.06 11.28
C ALA A 246 -4.01 4.75 11.83
N ASN A 247 -3.02 3.97 12.27
CA ASN A 247 -1.74 4.48 12.77
C ASN A 247 -0.93 5.19 11.67
N GLU A 248 -0.85 4.62 10.47
CA GLU A 248 -0.12 5.23 9.35
C GLU A 248 -0.79 6.52 8.86
N LEU A 249 -2.13 6.55 8.80
CA LEU A 249 -2.89 7.75 8.47
C LEU A 249 -2.71 8.85 9.54
N ASN A 250 -2.75 8.49 10.83
CA ASN A 250 -2.52 9.43 11.91
C ASN A 250 -1.09 9.99 11.88
N GLN A 251 -0.07 9.15 11.68
CA GLN A 251 1.31 9.61 11.55
C GLN A 251 1.50 10.52 10.34
N ARG A 252 0.85 10.22 9.21
CA ARG A 252 0.87 11.07 8.03
C ARG A 252 0.24 12.43 8.32
N ASN A 253 -0.92 12.47 8.97
CA ASN A 253 -1.59 13.72 9.33
C ASN A 253 -0.72 14.55 10.28
N GLN A 254 -0.13 13.95 11.31
CA GLN A 254 0.78 14.63 12.24
C GLN A 254 2.00 15.23 11.53
N ARG A 255 2.57 14.54 10.53
CA ARG A 255 3.67 15.11 9.72
C ARG A 255 3.23 16.33 8.93
N LEU A 256 2.05 16.29 8.32
CA LEU A 256 1.51 17.44 7.58
C LEU A 256 1.23 18.63 8.51
N GLU A 257 0.67 18.37 9.70
CA GLU A 257 0.45 19.40 10.71
C GLU A 257 1.77 20.04 11.18
N GLN A 258 2.80 19.23 11.41
CA GLN A 258 4.13 19.71 11.80
C GLN A 258 4.78 20.53 10.68
N GLU A 259 4.74 20.06 9.43
CA GLU A 259 5.26 20.80 8.28
C GLU A 259 4.53 22.14 8.10
N PHE A 260 3.22 22.16 8.29
CA PHE A 260 2.43 23.39 8.26
C PHE A 260 2.87 24.36 9.36
N ARG A 261 3.06 23.90 10.61
CA ARG A 261 3.57 24.72 11.71
C ARG A 261 4.96 25.28 11.42
N GLU A 262 5.87 24.45 10.92
CA GLU A 262 7.24 24.86 10.59
C GLU A 262 7.26 25.93 9.49
N LEU A 263 6.42 25.80 8.45
CA LEU A 263 6.33 26.79 7.39
C LEU A 263 5.76 28.12 7.87
N LEU A 264 4.73 28.11 8.71
CA LEU A 264 4.18 29.33 9.30
C LEU A 264 5.23 30.07 10.13
N GLN A 265 6.00 29.34 10.94
CA GLN A 265 7.07 29.92 11.76
C GLN A 265 8.24 30.42 10.91
N ALA A 266 8.70 29.64 9.93
CA ALA A 266 9.83 29.99 9.08
C ALA A 266 9.55 31.23 8.21
N GLN A 267 8.31 31.45 7.81
CA GLN A 267 7.89 32.62 7.05
C GLN A 267 7.51 33.81 7.94
N GLY A 268 7.43 33.62 9.27
CA GLY A 268 7.04 34.68 10.20
C GLY A 268 5.62 35.17 10.00
N ILE A 269 4.73 34.31 9.50
CA ILE A 269 3.35 34.66 9.13
C ILE A 269 2.56 35.01 10.39
N ASP A 270 1.90 36.17 10.37
CA ASP A 270 0.99 36.55 11.43
C ASP A 270 -0.38 35.88 11.21
N ILE A 271 -0.69 34.97 12.13
CA ILE A 271 -1.90 34.14 12.11
C ILE A 271 -3.18 35.01 12.10
N LEU A 272 -3.12 36.23 12.66
CA LEU A 272 -4.27 37.13 12.78
C LEU A 272 -4.53 37.95 11.51
N HIS A 273 -3.53 38.17 10.67
CA HIS A 273 -3.60 39.14 9.57
C HIS A 273 -3.36 38.53 8.18
N ASP A 274 -2.68 37.38 8.10
CA ASP A 274 -2.17 36.83 6.84
C ASP A 274 -2.98 35.64 6.31
N GLU A 275 -4.32 35.74 6.30
CA GLU A 275 -5.21 34.63 5.87
C GLU A 275 -4.86 34.06 4.48
N ILE A 276 -4.48 34.92 3.53
CA ILE A 276 -4.12 34.52 2.16
C ILE A 276 -2.84 33.68 2.15
N GLU A 277 -1.86 34.02 2.99
CA GLU A 277 -0.59 33.30 3.03
C GLU A 277 -0.73 31.98 3.77
N ILE A 278 -1.50 31.96 4.85
CA ILE A 278 -1.90 30.74 5.56
C ILE A 278 -2.60 29.77 4.61
N GLU A 279 -3.54 30.25 3.78
CA GLU A 279 -4.23 29.43 2.79
C GLU A 279 -3.27 28.90 1.71
N ARG A 280 -2.28 29.67 1.27
CA ARG A 280 -1.23 29.18 0.35
C ARG A 280 -0.38 28.08 0.98
N VAL A 281 0.06 28.28 2.23
CA VAL A 281 0.85 27.28 2.96
C VAL A 281 0.03 26.01 3.17
N ARG A 282 -1.26 26.14 3.54
CA ARG A 282 -2.19 25.02 3.68
C ARG A 282 -2.31 24.23 2.38
N GLN A 283 -2.52 24.92 1.25
CA GLN A 283 -2.63 24.28 -0.07
C GLN A 283 -1.32 23.60 -0.48
N LYS A 284 -0.17 24.20 -0.16
CA LYS A 284 1.15 23.64 -0.45
C LYS A 284 1.42 22.35 0.34
N VAL A 285 1.00 22.30 1.61
CA VAL A 285 1.13 21.11 2.46
C VAL A 285 0.02 20.08 2.16
N GLY A 286 -1.12 20.52 1.63
CA GLY A 286 -2.26 19.65 1.33
C GLY A 286 -3.11 19.31 2.55
N LEU A 287 -3.08 20.12 3.60
CA LEU A 287 -3.85 19.90 4.83
C LEU A 287 -5.34 20.19 4.61
N PRO A 288 -6.29 19.35 5.07
CA PRO A 288 -7.72 19.65 5.04
C PRO A 288 -8.05 20.97 5.76
N LYS A 289 -9.03 21.73 5.25
CA LYS A 289 -9.42 23.04 5.82
C LYS A 289 -9.79 22.96 7.30
N GLU A 290 -10.53 21.93 7.69
CA GLU A 290 -10.95 21.72 9.07
C GLU A 290 -9.77 21.46 10.01
N GLN A 291 -8.81 20.63 9.59
CA GLN A 291 -7.59 20.37 10.36
C GLN A 291 -6.74 21.64 10.50
N ALA A 292 -6.56 22.39 9.41
CA ALA A 292 -5.81 23.65 9.44
C ALA A 292 -6.44 24.66 10.42
N HIS A 293 -7.76 24.78 10.41
CA HIS A 293 -8.49 25.66 11.31
C HIS A 293 -8.29 25.29 12.78
N ASN A 294 -8.43 24.00 13.11
CA ASN A 294 -8.18 23.51 14.48
C ASN A 294 -6.74 23.76 14.93
N LEU A 295 -5.78 23.54 14.03
CA LEU A 295 -4.37 23.76 14.30
C LEU A 295 -4.06 25.25 14.55
N ILE A 296 -4.63 26.14 13.74
CA ILE A 296 -4.52 27.59 13.89
C ILE A 296 -5.08 28.04 15.25
N ILE A 297 -6.27 27.55 15.63
CA ILE A 297 -6.86 27.83 16.96
C ILE A 297 -5.94 27.35 18.07
N GLN A 298 -5.36 26.16 17.93
CA GLN A 298 -4.44 25.61 18.92
C GLN A 298 -3.18 26.49 19.06
N ILE A 299 -2.57 26.90 17.94
CA ILE A 299 -1.40 27.78 17.95
C ILE A 299 -1.74 29.15 18.57
N MET A 300 -2.90 29.73 18.25
CA MET A 300 -3.34 30.99 18.87
C MET A 300 -3.49 30.84 20.38
N ARG A 301 -4.08 29.74 20.85
CA ARG A 301 -4.22 29.45 22.28
C ARG A 301 -2.84 29.30 22.95
N GLU A 302 -1.91 28.58 22.32
CA GLU A 302 -0.53 28.43 22.80
C GLU A 302 0.15 29.81 22.95
N LYS A 303 0.05 30.68 21.94
CA LYS A 303 0.61 32.05 22.01
C LYS A 303 0.01 32.90 23.12
N VAL A 304 -1.32 32.87 23.30
CA VAL A 304 -1.97 33.62 24.39
C VAL A 304 -1.50 33.14 25.76
N LEU A 305 -1.36 31.83 25.94
CA LEU A 305 -0.83 31.26 27.19
C LEU A 305 0.62 31.67 27.44
N GLU A 306 1.48 31.65 26.42
CA GLU A 306 2.86 32.11 26.51
C GLU A 306 2.94 33.61 26.87
N GLU A 307 2.07 34.45 26.30
CA GLU A 307 1.98 35.87 26.64
C GLU A 307 1.53 36.11 28.09
N GLU A 308 0.51 35.37 28.55
CA GLU A 308 0.03 35.42 29.93
C GLU A 308 1.10 34.96 30.93
N GLU A 309 1.82 33.88 30.63
CA GLU A 309 2.87 33.34 31.46
C GLU A 309 4.06 34.32 31.54
N SER A 310 4.49 34.88 30.41
CA SER A 310 5.51 35.94 30.37
C SER A 310 5.09 37.18 31.16
N ALA A 311 3.81 37.56 31.09
CA ALA A 311 3.27 38.67 31.87
C ALA A 311 3.23 38.37 33.38
N ARG A 312 2.93 37.13 33.79
CA ARG A 312 3.00 36.69 35.19
C ARG A 312 4.43 36.65 35.70
N GLU A 313 5.36 36.07 34.95
CA GLU A 313 6.77 36.06 35.30
C GLU A 313 7.29 37.48 35.51
N LYS A 314 7.00 38.41 34.59
CA LYS A 314 7.37 39.83 34.75
C LYS A 314 6.77 40.46 36.01
N LYS A 315 5.55 40.10 36.40
CA LYS A 315 4.92 40.56 37.66
C LYS A 315 5.57 39.96 38.91
N CYS A 316 6.23 38.80 38.82
CA CYS A 316 6.98 38.20 39.91
C CYS A 316 8.36 38.83 40.12
N TYR A 317 8.73 39.87 39.37
CA TYR A 317 9.97 40.62 39.58
C TYR A 317 9.66 42.10 39.82
N CYS A 318 10.32 42.71 40.81
CA CYS A 318 10.18 44.12 41.09
C CYS A 318 10.74 44.97 39.93
N PRO A 319 9.95 45.84 39.30
CA PRO A 319 10.40 46.66 38.15
C PRO A 319 11.49 47.68 38.51
N HIS A 320 11.72 47.95 39.80
CA HIS A 320 12.73 48.91 40.26
C HIS A 320 14.08 48.26 40.61
N CYS A 321 14.09 47.02 41.13
CA CYS A 321 15.32 46.37 41.59
C CYS A 321 15.62 45.00 40.95
N GLY A 322 14.71 44.47 40.12
CA GLY A 322 14.85 43.15 39.47
C GLY A 322 14.82 41.96 40.43
N GLY A 323 14.56 42.18 41.73
CA GLY A 323 14.43 41.11 42.72
C GLY A 323 13.11 40.35 42.55
N ARG A 324 13.15 39.02 42.76
CA ARG A 324 11.97 38.15 42.70
C ARG A 324 11.06 38.49 43.89
N LEU A 325 9.82 38.86 43.63
CA LEU A 325 8.77 39.04 44.62
C LEU A 325 8.37 37.62 45.08
N THR A 326 8.86 37.20 46.24
CA THR A 326 8.42 35.94 46.88
C THR A 326 6.99 36.11 47.39
N ASP A 327 6.17 35.07 47.19
CA ASP A 327 4.76 35.00 47.63
C ASP A 327 4.55 35.40 49.10
#